data_AF-F0NBU7-F1
#
_entry.id   AF-F0NBU7-F1
#
_cell.length_a   1.000
_cell.length_b   1.000
_cell.length_c   1.000
_cell.angle_alpha   90.00
_cell.angle_beta   90.00
_cell.angle_gamma   90.00
#
_symmetry.space_group_name_H-M   'P 1'
#
loop_
_entity.id
_entity.type
_entity.pdbx_description
1 polymer ?
#
loop_
_entity_poly.entity_id
_entity_poly.type
_entity_poly.pdbx_seq_one_letter_code
_entity_poly.pdbx_strand_id
1 'polypeptide(L)'
;MRKARDYREFMEYTADNFSDKLVMLILEKLELLRRDPLKYAREKLGKDKYNNPMFSIEVTGDIRILYSVDSKNCIVFIWDWVS
;
A
#
# COMPACT_ATOMS: atom_id res chain seq x y z
N MET A 1 -0.15 -12.93 -7.50
CA MET A 1 -1.07 -12.53 -8.58
C MET A 1 -1.47 -11.08 -8.34
N ARG A 2 -1.51 -10.22 -9.36
CA ARG A 2 -1.93 -8.80 -9.19
C ARG A 2 -3.44 -8.77 -8.91
N LYS A 3 -3.86 -8.07 -7.85
CA LYS A 3 -5.27 -8.00 -7.40
C LYS A 3 -6.05 -6.83 -7.99
N ALA A 4 -5.37 -5.71 -8.24
CA ALA A 4 -5.93 -4.53 -8.89
C ALA A 4 -4.86 -3.85 -9.75
N ARG A 5 -5.29 -3.23 -10.85
CA ARG A 5 -4.45 -2.43 -11.77
C ARG A 5 -4.73 -0.94 -11.68
N ASP A 6 -5.94 -0.57 -11.28
CA ASP A 6 -6.39 0.80 -11.16
C ASP A 6 -7.24 0.99 -9.90
N TYR A 7 -7.66 2.24 -9.69
CA TYR A 7 -8.45 2.64 -8.53
C TYR A 7 -9.79 1.92 -8.46
N ARG A 8 -10.45 1.66 -9.60
CA ARG A 8 -11.76 1.01 -9.62
C ARG A 8 -11.63 -0.44 -9.20
N GLU A 9 -10.71 -1.19 -9.81
CA GLU A 9 -10.44 -2.58 -9.43
C GLU A 9 -10.03 -2.68 -7.95
N PHE A 10 -9.28 -1.68 -7.45
CA PHE A 10 -8.91 -1.61 -6.04
C PHE A 10 -10.12 -1.39 -5.12
N MET A 11 -11.04 -0.50 -5.49
CA MET A 11 -12.26 -0.26 -4.71
C MET A 11 -13.18 -1.48 -4.70
N GLU A 12 -13.35 -2.16 -5.83
CA GLU A 12 -14.10 -3.41 -5.92
C GLU A 12 -13.47 -4.48 -5.01
N TYR A 13 -12.15 -4.70 -5.12
CA TYR A 13 -11.44 -5.64 -4.26
C TYR A 13 -11.57 -5.32 -2.77
N THR A 14 -11.42 -4.05 -2.39
CA THR A 14 -11.44 -3.68 -0.97
C THR A 14 -12.84 -3.74 -0.38
N ALA A 15 -13.88 -3.37 -1.13
CA ALA A 15 -15.27 -3.50 -0.69
C ALA A 15 -15.69 -4.97 -0.49
N ASP A 16 -15.20 -5.88 -1.34
CA ASP A 16 -15.53 -7.30 -1.24
C ASP A 16 -14.86 -8.01 -0.04
N ASN A 17 -13.75 -7.47 0.48
CA ASN A 17 -12.90 -8.15 1.47
C ASN A 17 -12.86 -7.45 2.85
N PHE A 18 -13.28 -6.19 2.95
CA PHE A 18 -13.13 -5.39 4.16
C PHE A 18 -14.40 -4.60 4.48
N SER A 19 -14.57 -4.23 5.75
CA SER A 19 -15.67 -3.34 6.15
C SER A 19 -15.46 -1.91 5.64
N ASP A 20 -16.55 -1.18 5.38
CA ASP A 20 -16.51 0.21 4.91
C ASP A 20 -15.58 1.11 5.74
N LYS A 21 -15.63 0.95 7.08
CA LYS A 21 -14.77 1.68 8.01
C LYS A 21 -13.28 1.41 7.73
N LEU A 22 -12.92 0.15 7.49
CA LEU A 22 -11.54 -0.22 7.20
C LEU A 22 -11.12 0.26 5.80
N VAL A 23 -12.01 0.16 4.81
CA VAL A 23 -11.76 0.69 3.45
C VAL A 23 -11.46 2.20 3.50
N MET A 24 -12.24 2.97 4.26
CA MET A 24 -11.98 4.41 4.47
C MET A 24 -10.59 4.67 5.06
N LEU A 25 -10.19 3.93 6.11
CA LEU A 25 -8.87 4.09 6.71
C LEU A 25 -7.73 3.73 5.74
N ILE A 26 -7.92 2.69 4.92
CA ILE A 26 -6.97 2.33 3.87
C ILE A 26 -6.82 3.49 2.87
N LEU A 27 -7.94 4.05 2.39
CA LEU A 27 -7.93 5.19 1.46
C LEU A 27 -7.23 6.42 2.04
N GLU A 28 -7.44 6.73 3.32
CA GLU A 28 -6.73 7.81 4.00
C GLU A 28 -5.21 7.61 3.96
N LYS A 29 -4.72 6.39 4.19
CA LYS A 29 -3.28 6.10 4.10
C LYS A 29 -2.77 6.20 2.67
N LEU A 30 -3.55 5.76 1.68
CA LEU A 30 -3.17 5.89 0.27
C LEU A 30 -3.04 7.35 -0.16
N GLU A 31 -3.90 8.24 0.33
CA GLU A 31 -3.76 9.69 0.09
C GLU A 31 -2.48 10.27 0.70
N LEU A 32 -2.04 9.77 1.85
CA LEU A 32 -0.74 10.15 2.42
C LEU A 32 0.42 9.68 1.53
N LEU A 33 0.37 8.42 1.08
CA LEU A 33 1.39 7.85 0.18
C LEU A 33 1.42 8.55 -1.17
N ARG A 34 0.27 9.00 -1.69
CA ARG A 34 0.17 9.77 -2.94
C ARG A 34 0.85 11.13 -2.83
N ARG A 35 0.81 11.76 -1.65
CA ARG A 35 1.45 13.07 -1.40
C ARG A 35 2.96 12.95 -1.25
N ASP A 36 3.41 12.04 -0.39
CA ASP A 36 4.83 11.78 -0.17
C ASP A 36 5.01 10.38 0.44
N PRO A 37 5.34 9.37 -0.37
CA PRO A 37 5.43 8.00 0.11
C PRO A 37 6.68 7.74 0.96
N LEU A 38 7.71 8.61 0.88
CA LEU A 38 8.95 8.46 1.64
C LEU A 38 8.87 9.12 3.01
N LYS A 39 8.06 10.18 3.17
CA LYS A 39 7.81 10.82 4.47
C LYS A 39 7.22 9.87 5.51
N TYR A 40 6.44 8.88 5.07
CA TYR A 40 5.76 7.92 5.94
C TYR A 40 6.47 6.56 6.02
N ALA A 41 7.65 6.44 5.42
CA ALA A 41 8.50 5.26 5.47
C ALA A 41 9.13 5.10 6.87
N ARG A 42 8.37 4.57 7.83
CA ARG A 42 8.85 4.40 9.22
C ARG A 42 9.70 3.15 9.41
N GLU A 43 9.49 2.11 8.60
CA GLU A 43 10.12 0.80 8.79
C GLU A 43 10.60 0.26 7.44
N LYS A 44 11.90 -0.01 7.31
CA LYS A 44 12.49 -0.59 6.10
C LYS A 44 12.41 -2.11 6.20
N LEU A 45 11.46 -2.71 5.47
CA LEU A 45 11.15 -4.14 5.53
C LEU A 45 12.03 -5.01 4.61
N GLY A 46 12.93 -4.38 3.83
CA GLY A 46 13.79 -5.05 2.87
C GLY A 46 13.61 -4.46 1.47
N LYS A 47 13.51 -5.33 0.47
CA LYS A 47 13.32 -4.93 -0.93
C LYS A 47 12.24 -5.78 -1.60
N ASP A 48 11.52 -5.19 -2.53
CA ASP A 48 10.57 -5.91 -3.38
C ASP A 48 11.30 -6.72 -4.48
N LYS A 49 10.53 -7.45 -5.29
CA LYS A 49 11.05 -8.24 -6.41
C LYS A 49 11.71 -7.40 -7.53
N TYR A 50 11.52 -6.08 -7.52
CA TYR A 50 12.12 -5.13 -8.43
C TYR A 50 13.34 -4.42 -7.80
N ASN A 51 13.79 -4.88 -6.63
CA ASN A 51 14.90 -4.32 -5.86
C ASN A 51 14.63 -2.90 -5.31
N ASN A 52 13.37 -2.46 -5.26
CA ASN A 52 12.96 -1.20 -4.62
C ASN A 52 12.87 -1.37 -3.10
N PRO A 53 13.22 -0.35 -2.30
CA PRO A 53 12.99 -0.37 -0.86
C PRO A 53 11.51 -0.62 -0.52
N MET A 54 11.27 -1.55 0.40
CA MET A 54 9.94 -1.83 0.94
C MET A 54 9.74 -1.17 2.30
N PHE A 55 8.52 -0.72 2.51
CA PHE A 55 8.06 0.00 3.68
C PHE A 55 6.71 -0.54 4.14
N SER A 56 6.31 -0.16 5.35
CA SER A 56 4.93 -0.30 5.80
C SER A 56 4.41 0.99 6.43
N ILE A 57 3.10 1.17 6.31
CA ILE A 57 2.34 2.17 7.04
C ILE A 57 1.20 1.49 7.79
N GLU A 58 1.05 1.82 9.07
CA GLU A 58 -0.03 1.30 9.90
C GLU A 58 -1.38 1.89 9.49
N VAL A 59 -2.38 1.03 9.32
CA VAL A 59 -3.80 1.39 9.12
C VAL A 59 -4.54 1.29 10.45
N THR A 60 -4.41 0.14 11.12
CA THR A 60 -4.87 -0.15 12.49
C THR A 60 -3.78 -0.93 13.22
N GLY A 61 -3.95 -1.21 14.53
CA GLY A 61 -2.96 -1.97 15.31
C GLY A 61 -2.59 -3.34 14.71
N ASP A 62 -3.52 -3.96 13.97
CA ASP A 62 -3.34 -5.29 13.37
C ASP A 62 -3.17 -5.26 11.84
N ILE A 63 -3.41 -4.10 11.19
CA ILE A 63 -3.45 -3.99 9.73
C ILE A 63 -2.47 -2.94 9.26
N ARG A 64 -1.61 -3.32 8.32
CA ARG A 64 -0.58 -2.46 7.73
C ARG A 64 -0.62 -2.58 6.21
N ILE A 65 -0.41 -1.46 5.52
CA ILE A 65 -0.17 -1.47 4.07
C ILE A 65 1.32 -1.66 3.85
N LEU A 66 1.68 -2.71 3.11
CA LEU A 66 3.02 -2.90 2.61
C LEU A 66 3.14 -2.19 1.27
N TYR A 67 4.19 -1.41 1.09
CA TYR A 67 4.41 -0.72 -0.17
C TYR A 67 5.89 -0.59 -0.51
N SER A 68 6.19 -0.47 -1.80
CA SER A 68 7.51 -0.05 -2.28
C SER A 68 7.37 1.15 -3.19
N VAL A 69 8.47 1.89 -3.33
CA VAL A 69 8.52 3.11 -4.15
C VAL A 69 9.59 2.94 -5.22
N ASP A 70 9.17 2.99 -6.48
CA ASP A 70 10.07 3.24 -7.60
C ASP A 70 10.23 4.76 -7.75
N SER A 71 11.31 5.29 -7.18
CA SER A 71 11.60 6.72 -7.19
C SER A 71 11.95 7.26 -8.58
N LYS A 72 12.34 6.40 -9.54
CA LYS A 72 12.68 6.82 -10.89
C LYS A 72 11.43 7.14 -11.70
N ASN A 73 10.39 6.33 -11.51
CA ASN A 73 9.13 6.46 -12.23
C ASN A 73 8.02 7.11 -11.40
N CYS A 74 8.29 7.47 -10.15
CA CYS A 74 7.32 7.99 -9.18
C CYS A 74 6.12 7.05 -8.99
N ILE A 75 6.37 5.74 -8.94
CA ILE A 75 5.33 4.71 -8.79
C ILE A 75 5.35 4.13 -7.38
N VAL A 76 4.18 4.03 -6.76
CA VAL A 76 3.97 3.30 -5.50
C VAL A 76 3.33 1.95 -5.82
N PHE A 77 3.96 0.87 -5.39
CA PHE A 77 3.39 -0.48 -5.44
C PHE A 77 2.83 -0.86 -4.09
N ILE A 78 1.59 -1.34 -4.06
CA ILE A 78 0.98 -1.91 -2.86
C ILE A 78 1.11 -3.43 -2.93
N TRP A 79 1.59 -4.03 -1.84
CA TRP A 79 1.84 -5.45 -1.74
C TRP A 79 0.90 -6.12 -0.74
N ASP A 80 0.56 -7.36 -1.06
CA ASP A 80 -0.01 -8.30 -0.10
C ASP A 80 1.13 -9.04 0.59
N TRP A 81 0.93 -9.46 1.85
CA TRP A 81 1.93 -10.28 2.53
C TRP A 81 1.90 -11.69 1.95
N VAL A 82 2.98 -12.09 1.27
CA VAL A 82 3.16 -13.47 0.82
C VAL A 82 4.27 -14.07 1.66
N SER A 83 3.90 -14.95 2.58
CA SER A 83 4.82 -15.80 3.35
C SER A 83 5.47 -16.85 2.46
#